data_AF-A0A953A699-F1
#
_entry.id   AF-A0A953A699-F1
#
_cell.length_a   1.000
_cell.length_b   1.000
_cell.length_c   1.000
_cell.angle_alpha   90.00
_cell.angle_beta   90.00
_cell.angle_gamma   90.00
#
_symmetry.space_group_name_H-M   'P 1'
#
loop_
_entity.id
_entity.type
_entity.pdbx_description
1 polymer ?
#
loop_
_entity_poly.entity_id
_entity_poly.type
_entity_poly.pdbx_seq_one_letter_code
_entity_poly.pdbx_strand_id
1 'polypeptide(L)' 'MHVKKGDKVVILTGRDAGKTGEVVKAMPKLDRVIVAGVNKMKRHMRPTKSGQKGQIVEKEMPLHASNVAKAK' A
#
# COMPACT_ATOMS: atom_id res chain seq x y z
N MET A 1 13.88 -9.31 -4.20
CA MET A 1 12.52 -8.77 -4.44
C MET A 1 12.00 -9.23 -5.81
N HIS A 2 10.85 -9.91 -5.87
CA HIS A 2 10.33 -10.57 -7.09
C HIS A 2 9.29 -9.76 -7.89
N VAL A 3 8.86 -8.60 -7.39
CA VAL A 3 7.81 -7.75 -7.96
C VAL A 3 8.34 -6.35 -8.31
N LYS A 4 7.83 -5.75 -9.39
CA LYS A 4 8.18 -4.41 -9.87
C LYS A 4 6.96 -3.48 -9.82
N LYS A 5 7.20 -2.18 -9.95
CA LYS A 5 6.11 -1.19 -10.10
C LYS A 5 5.31 -1.50 -11.37
N GLY A 6 3.98 -1.49 -11.27
CA GLY A 6 3.07 -1.81 -12.37
C GLY A 6 2.70 -3.29 -12.48
N ASP A 7 3.32 -4.18 -11.69
CA ASP A 7 2.91 -5.59 -11.67
C ASP A 7 1.53 -5.72 -10.98
N LYS A 8 0.67 -6.58 -11.52
CA LYS A 8 -0.54 -7.05 -10.84
C LYS A 8 -0.18 -8.15 -9.85
N VAL A 9 -0.61 -7.98 -8.61
CA VAL A 9 -0.27 -8.88 -7.51
C VAL A 9 -1.51 -9.26 -6.71
N VAL A 10 -1.47 -10.46 -6.14
CA VAL A 10 -2.46 -10.98 -5.20
C VAL A 10 -1.81 -11.08 -3.82
N ILE A 11 -2.55 -10.70 -2.78
CA ILE A 11 -2.08 -10.81 -1.40
C ILE A 11 -2.36 -12.22 -0.90
N LEU A 12 -1.32 -12.89 -0.43
CA LEU A 12 -1.40 -14.25 0.08
C LEU A 12 -1.92 -14.27 1.53
N THR A 13 -1.41 -13.36 2.36
CA THR A 13 -1.60 -13.40 3.81
C THR A 13 -1.81 -12.00 4.40
N GLY A 14 -2.50 -11.94 5.54
CA GLY A 14 -2.79 -10.71 6.28
C GLY A 14 -4.23 -10.23 6.14
N ARG A 15 -4.51 -9.01 6.63
CA ARG A 15 -5.87 -8.43 6.70
C ARG A 15 -6.61 -8.40 5.37
N ASP A 16 -5.86 -8.23 4.29
CA ASP A 16 -6.37 -8.04 2.94
C ASP A 16 -6.08 -9.26 2.03
N ALA A 17 -5.89 -10.45 2.61
CA ALA A 17 -5.64 -11.69 1.87
C ALA A 17 -6.71 -11.98 0.81
N GLY A 18 -6.28 -12.48 -0.35
CA GLY A 18 -7.13 -12.77 -1.51
C GLY A 18 -7.46 -11.56 -2.39
N LYS A 19 -7.20 -10.33 -1.95
CA LYS A 19 -7.38 -9.15 -2.79
C LYS A 19 -6.28 -9.06 -3.85
N THR A 20 -6.65 -8.54 -5.01
CA THR A 20 -5.74 -8.22 -6.11
C THR A 20 -5.55 -6.71 -6.20
N GLY A 21 -4.35 -6.28 -6.57
CA GLY A 21 -4.07 -4.87 -6.81
C GLY A 21 -2.82 -4.67 -7.65
N GLU A 22 -2.58 -3.43 -8.05
CA GLU A 22 -1.39 -3.03 -8.80
C GLU A 22 -0.33 -2.45 -7.86
N VAL A 23 0.95 -2.77 -8.11
CA VAL A 23 2.06 -2.23 -7.33
C VAL A 23 2.30 -0.75 -7.72
N VAL A 24 1.91 0.16 -6.83
CA VAL A 24 2.12 1.61 -6.98
C VAL A 24 3.60 1.97 -6.78
N LYS A 25 4.23 1.36 -5.77
CA LYS A 25 5.63 1.62 -5.42
C LYS A 25 6.29 0.37 -4.86
N ALA A 26 7.41 -0.03 -5.46
CA ALA A 26 8.32 -1.02 -4.89
C ALA A 26 9.44 -0.31 -4.12
N MET A 27 9.75 -0.78 -2.92
CA MET A 27 10.86 -0.30 -2.09
C MET A 27 11.82 -1.48 -1.79
N PRO A 28 12.73 -1.80 -2.72
CA PRO A 28 13.62 -2.96 -2.59
C PRO A 28 14.54 -2.90 -1.38
N LYS A 29 15.00 -1.70 -0.99
CA LYS A 29 15.88 -1.52 0.19
C LYS A 29 15.23 -1.92 1.51
N LEU A 30 13.90 -1.94 1.56
CA LEU A 30 13.12 -2.22 2.77
C LEU A 30 12.29 -3.50 2.62
N ASP A 31 12.47 -4.25 1.53
CA ASP A 31 11.67 -5.43 1.14
C ASP A 31 10.15 -5.21 1.24
N ARG A 32 9.70 -4.01 0.88
CA ARG A 32 8.31 -3.57 1.01
C ARG A 32 7.72 -3.08 -0.29
N VAL A 33 6.42 -3.28 -0.47
CA VAL A 33 5.64 -2.80 -1.63
C VAL A 33 4.38 -2.09 -1.19
N ILE A 34 3.99 -1.06 -1.92
CA ILE A 34 2.68 -0.40 -1.78
C ILE A 34 1.82 -0.88 -2.94
N VAL A 35 0.66 -1.46 -2.60
CA VAL A 35 -0.30 -2.01 -3.55
C VAL A 35 -1.58 -1.18 -3.48
N ALA A 36 -2.10 -0.79 -4.65
CA ALA A 36 -3.31 0.02 -4.76
C ALA A 36 -4.52 -0.71 -4.15
N GLY A 37 -5.32 0.00 -3.36
CA GLY A 37 -6.55 -0.51 -2.77
C GLY A 37 -6.36 -1.35 -1.50
N VAL A 38 -5.12 -1.58 -1.06
CA VAL A 38 -4.77 -2.57 -0.04
C VAL A 38 -4.08 -1.88 1.14
N ASN A 39 -4.28 -2.41 2.35
CA ASN A 39 -3.62 -1.92 3.56
C ASN A 39 -3.86 -0.41 3.79
N LYS A 40 -5.10 0.02 3.53
CA LYS A 40 -5.54 1.40 3.78
C LYS A 40 -5.57 1.67 5.28
N MET A 41 -4.96 2.77 5.68
CA MET A 41 -4.99 3.30 7.04
C MET A 41 -5.49 4.74 7.03
N LYS A 42 -6.32 5.07 8.02
CA LYS A 42 -6.80 6.43 8.26
C LYS A 42 -5.74 7.19 9.04
N ARG A 43 -5.17 8.22 8.44
CA ARG A 43 -4.23 9.13 9.09
C ARG A 43 -4.92 10.46 9.37
N HIS A 44 -5.02 10.81 10.64
CA HIS A 44 -5.44 12.14 11.05
C HIS A 44 -4.30 13.11 10.78
N MET A 45 -4.49 14.01 9.82
CA MET A 45 -3.52 15.06 9.51
C MET A 45 -3.95 16.37 10.14
N ARG A 46 -3.05 16.94 10.95
CA ARG A 46 -3.19 18.30 11.47
C ARG A 46 -3.16 19.28 10.29
N PRO A 47 -3.96 20.36 10.33
CA PRO A 47 -3.94 21.37 9.29
C PRO A 47 -2.56 22.04 9.23
N THR A 48 -2.05 22.24 8.00
CA THR A 48 -0.72 22.81 7.77
C THR A 48 -0.74 24.31 7.50
N LYS A 49 -1.92 24.86 7.15
CA LYS A 49 -2.14 26.30 6.94
C LYS A 49 -3.22 26.81 7.88
N SER A 50 -3.05 28.05 8.35
CA SER A 50 -4.06 28.74 9.15
C SER A 50 -5.37 28.83 8.35
N GLY A 51 -6.49 28.42 8.96
CA GLY A 51 -7.81 28.41 8.33
C GLY A 51 -8.22 27.10 7.63
N GLN A 52 -7.34 26.08 7.53
CA GLN A 52 -7.72 24.77 7.02
C GLN A 52 -8.23 23.85 8.15
N LYS A 53 -9.28 23.07 7.89
CA LYS A 53 -9.73 22.02 8.81
C LYS A 53 -8.78 20.83 8.73
N GLY A 54 -8.55 20.16 9.87
CA GLY A 54 -7.84 18.88 9.87
C GLY A 54 -8.57 17.86 8.99
N GLN A 55 -7.82 17.05 8.24
CA GLN A 55 -8.38 16.06 7.32
C GLN A 55 -8.01 14.66 7.76
N ILE A 56 -8.98 13.74 7.67
CA ILE A 56 -8.72 12.30 7.75
C ILE A 56 -8.38 11.85 6.33
N VAL A 57 -7.14 11.44 6.13
CA VAL A 57 -6.68 10.96 4.82
C VAL A 57 -6.49 9.46 4.88
N GLU A 58 -7.09 8.76 3.93
CA GLU A 58 -6.82 7.35 3.71
C GLU A 58 -5.56 7.20 2.88
N LYS A 59 -4.57 6.48 3.43
CA LYS A 59 -3.32 6.22 2.74
C LYS A 59 -3.04 4.72 2.73
N GLU A 60 -2.56 4.26 1.59
CA GLU A 60 -2.09 2.89 1.40
C GLU A 60 -0.72 2.73 2.04
N MET A 61 -0.60 1.73 2.91
CA MET A 61 0.62 1.46 3.65
C MET A 61 1.40 0.29 3.03
N PRO A 62 2.73 0.32 3.11
CA PRO A 62 3.55 -0.75 2.56
C PRO A 62 3.30 -2.09 3.25
N LEU A 63 3.38 -3.15 2.47
CA LEU A 63 3.32 -4.55 2.86
C LEU A 63 4.67 -5.21 2.58
N HIS A 64 4.97 -6.29 3.29
CA HIS A 64 6.19 -7.05 3.04
C HIS A 64 6.09 -7.80 1.70
N ALA A 65 7.18 -7.84 0.94
CA ALA A 65 7.20 -8.47 -0.39
C ALA A 65 6.82 -9.97 -0.34
N SER A 66 7.11 -10.68 0.75
CA SER A 66 6.75 -12.11 0.90
C SER A 66 5.25 -12.37 0.89
N ASN A 67 4.43 -11.39 1.25
CA ASN A 67 2.98 -11.58 1.39
C ASN A 67 2.23 -11.36 0.08
N VAL A 68 2.95 -11.20 -1.02
CA VAL A 68 2.40 -10.84 -2.32
C VAL A 68 2.97 -11.76 -3.39
N ALA A 69 2.09 -12.30 -4.23
CA ALA A 69 2.45 -13.11 -5.39
C ALA A 69 2.02 -12.39 -6.67
N LYS A 70 2.72 -12.66 -7.78
CA LYS A 70 2.30 -12.16 -9.09
C LYS A 70 1.01 -12.85 -9.49
N ALA A 71 -0.01 -12.07 -9.83
CA ALA A 71 -1.14 -12.60 -10.57
C ALA A 71 -0.65 -12.87 -11.99
N LYS A 72 -0.89 -14.09 -12.48
CA LYS A 72 -0.50 -14.51 -13.83
C LYS A 72 -1.36 -13.80 -14.88
#